data_AF-A0AAD6H0Z6-F1
#
_entry.id   AF-A0AAD6H0Z6-F1
#
_cell.length_a   1.000
_cell.length_b   1.000
_cell.length_c   1.000
_cell.angle_alpha   90.00
_cell.angle_beta   90.00
_cell.angle_gamma   90.00
#
_symmetry.space_group_name_H-M   'P 1'
#
loop_
_entity.id
_entity.type
_entity.pdbx_description
1 polymer ?
#
loop_
_entity_poly.entity_id
_entity_poly.type
_entity_poly.pdbx_seq_one_letter_code
_entity_poly.pdbx_strand_id
1 'polypeptide(L)' 'MRFTILTALAFVGLSMAGSIPSGGKCKQDGSLGNCESNLCVQLASEPFGKCK' A
#
# COMPACT_ATOMS: atom_id res chain seq x y z
N MET A 1 -11.44 44.59 -1.43
CA MET A 1 -11.63 43.28 -0.77
C MET A 1 -11.78 42.20 -1.83
N ARG A 2 -11.35 40.98 -1.49
CA ARG A 2 -11.51 39.69 -2.20
C ARG A 2 -10.41 39.35 -3.21
N PHE A 3 -9.26 38.97 -2.65
CA PHE A 3 -8.38 37.98 -3.26
C PHE A 3 -9.12 36.65 -3.30
N THR A 4 -9.54 36.20 -4.48
CA THR A 4 -10.17 34.90 -4.68
C THR A 4 -9.06 33.85 -4.67
N ILE A 5 -8.70 33.42 -3.47
CA ILE A 5 -7.75 32.34 -3.21
C ILE A 5 -8.42 31.03 -3.65
N LEU A 6 -8.10 30.56 -4.86
CA LEU A 6 -8.39 29.19 -5.27
C LEU A 6 -7.28 28.29 -4.72
N THR A 7 -7.36 28.00 -3.42
CA THR A 7 -6.54 26.99 -2.75
C THR A 7 -6.79 25.63 -3.38
N ALA A 8 -5.75 25.09 -4.00
CA ALA A 8 -5.65 23.75 -4.55
C ALA A 8 -5.99 22.70 -3.49
N LEU A 9 -7.10 21.99 -3.69
CA LEU A 9 -7.35 20.71 -3.03
C LEU A 9 -6.96 19.61 -4.02
N ALA A 10 -5.65 19.37 -4.14
CA ALA A 10 -5.16 18.12 -4.69
C ALA A 10 -5.54 17.03 -3.69
N PHE A 11 -6.67 16.35 -3.93
CA PHE A 11 -7.02 15.12 -3.24
C PHE A 11 -5.94 14.09 -3.55
N VAL A 12 -4.95 13.99 -2.66
CA VAL A 12 -4.02 12.86 -2.67
C VAL A 12 -4.86 11.64 -2.30
N GLY A 13 -5.20 10.85 -3.32
CA GLY A 13 -5.86 9.57 -3.15
C GLY A 13 -4.98 8.68 -2.30
N LEU A 14 -5.26 8.60 -1.00
CA LEU A 14 -4.67 7.63 -0.10
C LEU A 14 -5.20 6.26 -0.58
N SER A 15 -4.42 5.54 -1.38
CA SER A 15 -4.73 4.17 -1.72
C SER A 15 -4.69 3.37 -0.44
N MET A 16 -5.88 3.01 0.07
CA MET A 16 -6.04 2.07 1.17
C MET A 16 -5.52 0.73 0.67
N ALA A 17 -4.22 0.47 0.83
CA ALA A 17 -3.63 -0.83 0.62
C ALA A 17 -4.35 -1.80 1.58
N GLY A 18 -5.26 -2.60 1.04
CA GLY A 18 -6.01 -3.59 1.81
C GLY A 18 -5.03 -4.48 2.56
N SER A 19 -5.29 -4.70 3.85
CA SER A 19 -4.42 -5.51 4.68
C SER A 19 -4.56 -6.99 4.30
N ILE A 20 -3.43 -7.62 3.98
CA ILE A 20 -3.40 -9.00 3.50
C ILE A 20 -3.34 -9.93 4.71
N PRO A 21 -4.26 -10.90 4.85
CA PRO A 21 -4.27 -11.83 5.98
C PRO A 21 -3.04 -12.76 5.94
N SER A 22 -2.67 -13.34 7.09
CA SER A 22 -1.60 -14.34 7.18
C SER A 22 -1.83 -15.50 6.20
N GLY A 23 -0.78 -15.89 5.48
CA GLY A 23 -0.84 -16.87 4.38
C GLY A 23 -1.30 -16.30 3.03
N GLY A 24 -1.76 -15.05 2.99
CA GLY A 24 -2.06 -14.30 1.78
C GLY A 24 -0.80 -14.01 0.96
N LYS A 25 -0.96 -13.80 -0.36
CA LYS A 25 0.15 -13.42 -1.24
C LYS A 25 0.50 -11.96 -1.04
N CYS A 26 1.77 -11.65 -0.87
CA CYS A 26 2.27 -10.29 -0.74
C CYS A 26 3.47 -10.07 -1.67
N LYS A 27 3.91 -8.82 -1.85
CA LYS A 27 5.20 -8.49 -2.45
C LYS A 27 5.94 -7.53 -1.54
N GLN A 28 7.27 -7.68 -1.49
CA GLN A 28 8.14 -6.76 -0.75
C GLN A 28 8.14 -5.34 -1.32
N ASP A 29 7.74 -5.16 -2.57
CA ASP A 29 7.57 -3.85 -3.20
C ASP A 29 6.28 -3.12 -2.77
N GLY A 30 5.39 -3.78 -2.02
CA GLY A 30 4.12 -3.20 -1.56
C GLY A 30 3.04 -3.09 -2.64
N SER A 31 3.28 -3.54 -3.87
CA SER A 31 2.33 -3.41 -5.00
C SER A 31 1.04 -4.20 -4.81
N LEU A 32 1.06 -5.23 -3.96
CA LEU A 32 -0.11 -6.05 -3.60
C LEU A 32 -0.79 -5.58 -2.30
N GLY A 33 -0.26 -4.54 -1.65
CA GLY A 33 -0.64 -4.11 -0.31
C GLY A 33 0.26 -4.69 0.79
N ASN A 34 -0.01 -4.31 2.03
CA ASN A 34 0.75 -4.73 3.20
C ASN A 34 0.06 -5.88 3.92
N CYS A 35 0.85 -6.80 4.47
CA CYS A 35 0.34 -7.81 5.39
C CYS A 35 -0.25 -7.16 6.65
N GLU A 36 -1.28 -7.76 7.26
CA GLU A 36 -1.81 -7.31 8.56
C GLU A 36 -0.71 -7.27 9.64
N SER A 37 0.20 -8.24 9.60
CA SER A 37 1.39 -8.31 10.45
C SER A 37 2.53 -7.39 10.02
N ASN A 38 2.39 -6.70 8.89
CA ASN A 38 3.46 -5.99 8.17
C ASN A 38 4.68 -6.87 7.80
N LEU A 39 4.55 -8.20 7.89
CA LEU A 39 5.61 -9.13 7.57
C LEU A 39 5.32 -9.87 6.26
N CYS A 40 5.93 -9.41 5.17
CA CYS A 40 5.93 -10.11 3.90
C CYS A 40 7.22 -10.92 3.73
N VAL A 41 7.11 -12.25 3.71
CA VAL A 41 8.24 -13.16 3.47
C VAL A 41 8.23 -13.53 1.99
N GLN A 42 9.10 -12.88 1.22
CA GLN A 42 9.34 -13.18 -0.20
C GLN A 42 10.78 -13.66 -0.38
N LEU A 43 10.97 -14.80 -1.03
CA LEU A 43 12.30 -15.25 -1.44
C LEU A 43 12.70 -14.50 -2.72
N ALA A 44 13.98 -14.14 -2.86
CA ALA A 44 14.47 -13.36 -4.00
C ALA A 44 14.23 -14.03 -5.37
N SER A 45 14.12 -15.35 -5.39
CA SER A 45 13.84 -16.13 -6.60
C SER A 45 12.35 -16.23 -6.95
N GLU A 46 11.45 -15.80 -6.06
CA GLU A 46 10.01 -15.92 -6.26
C GLU A 46 9.35 -14.58 -6.61
N PRO A 47 8.41 -14.56 -7.56
CA PRO A 47 7.72 -13.32 -7.97
C PRO A 47 6.78 -12.76 -6.89
N PHE A 48 6.40 -13.58 -5.91
CA PHE A 48 5.50 -13.22 -4.81
C PHE A 48 5.98 -13.85 -3.50
N GLY A 49 5.72 -13.18 -2.39
CA GLY A 49 5.90 -13.70 -1.03
C GLY A 49 4.58 -14.10 -0.38
N LYS A 50 4.68 -14.44 0.90
CA LYS A 50 3.56 -14.79 1.78
C LYS A 50 3.57 -13.94 3.04
N CYS A 51 2.40 -13.50 3.46
CA CYS A 51 2.23 -12.84 4.74
C CYS A 51 2.38 -13.84 5.88
N LYS A 52 3.12 -13.46 6.92
CA LYS A 52 3.25 -14.27 8.14
C LYS A 52 2.56 -13.61 9.31
#